data_AF-A0A820SLP5-F1
#
_entry.id   AF-A0A820SLP5-F1
#
_cell.length_a   1.000
_cell.length_b   1.000
_cell.length_c   1.000
_cell.angle_alpha   90.00
_cell.angle_beta   90.00
_cell.angle_gamma   90.00
#
_symmetry.space_group_name_H-M   'P 1'
#
loop_
_entity.id
_entity.type
_entity.pdbx_description
1 polymer ?
#
loop_
_entity_poly.entity_id
_entity_poly.type
_entity_poly.pdbx_seq_one_letter_code
_entity_poly.pdbx_strand_id
1 'polypeptide(L)'
;MSSTDTTTTTTVTSTTETTTTATPTIPIDTGDVAWMITATALVLMMTPALAIFYAGLVHRKHVLNQLFLAFLCMGVIFVQWVLVGFSFAFGDPVSPG
;
A
#
# COMPACT_ATOMS: atom_id res chain seq x y z
N MET A 1 -44.39 -11.28 21.57
CA MET A 1 -43.00 -11.74 21.45
C MET A 1 -42.52 -11.42 20.04
N SER A 2 -41.79 -10.31 19.86
CA SER A 2 -40.63 -10.15 18.97
C SER A 2 -40.45 -8.66 18.68
N SER A 3 -39.64 -8.00 19.50
CA SER A 3 -39.02 -6.71 19.17
C SER A 3 -37.58 -7.01 18.78
N THR A 4 -37.11 -6.64 17.59
CA THR A 4 -35.74 -6.13 17.35
C THR A 4 -35.67 -5.46 15.97
N ASP A 5 -35.84 -4.14 15.97
CA ASP A 5 -35.02 -3.11 15.33
C ASP A 5 -34.11 -3.40 14.11
N THR A 6 -34.30 -2.54 13.09
CA THR A 6 -33.28 -1.56 12.62
C THR A 6 -32.27 -1.94 11.51
N THR A 7 -32.23 -1.04 10.51
CA THR A 7 -31.12 -0.67 9.60
C THR A 7 -31.02 -1.34 8.22
N THR A 8 -31.61 -0.64 7.26
CA THR A 8 -30.91 -0.13 6.06
C THR A 8 -30.41 -1.16 5.05
N THR A 9 -31.33 -1.56 4.18
CA THR A 9 -31.05 -1.81 2.76
C THR A 9 -30.52 -0.51 2.13
N THR A 10 -29.20 -0.29 2.14
CA THR A 10 -28.58 0.66 1.21
C THR A 10 -28.41 -0.05 -0.11
N THR A 11 -29.34 0.25 -1.01
CA THR A 11 -29.22 0.18 -2.46
C THR A 11 -27.83 0.67 -2.90
N VAL A 12 -26.91 -0.25 -3.22
CA VAL A 12 -25.73 0.07 -4.04
C VAL A 12 -26.19 0.03 -5.50
N THR A 13 -26.83 1.13 -5.91
CA THR A 13 -26.88 1.51 -7.32
C THR A 13 -25.51 2.09 -7.65
N SER A 14 -24.71 1.34 -8.39
CA SER A 14 -23.67 1.88 -9.27
C SER A 14 -23.47 0.91 -10.43
N THR A 15 -24.50 0.81 -11.27
CA THR A 15 -24.27 0.49 -12.68
C THR A 15 -23.82 1.78 -13.36
N THR A 16 -22.54 1.88 -13.70
CA THR A 16 -22.10 2.64 -14.86
C THR A 16 -21.05 1.80 -15.57
N GLU A 17 -21.49 0.67 -16.14
CA GLU A 17 -20.82 0.13 -17.32
C GLU A 17 -21.15 1.08 -18.49
N THR A 18 -20.22 1.96 -18.83
CA THR A 18 -20.20 2.64 -20.14
C THR A 18 -19.29 1.84 -21.06
N THR A 19 -19.88 1.27 -22.11
CA THR A 19 -19.21 0.56 -23.20
C THR A 19 -18.53 1.55 -24.19
N THR A 20 -17.20 1.45 -24.28
CA THR A 20 -16.31 1.53 -25.47
C THR A 20 -16.39 2.71 -26.47
N THR A 21 -15.34 3.54 -26.48
CA THR A 21 -14.58 4.01 -27.66
C THR A 21 -13.16 4.42 -27.21
N ALA A 22 -12.13 3.78 -27.78
CA ALA A 22 -10.69 4.11 -27.73
C ALA A 22 -10.06 4.52 -26.37
N THR A 23 -9.23 3.63 -25.83
CA THR A 23 -8.52 3.71 -24.52
C THR A 23 -9.44 3.37 -23.33
N PRO A 24 -9.26 2.22 -22.65
CA PRO A 24 -10.04 1.89 -21.46
C PRO A 24 -9.72 2.92 -20.36
N THR A 25 -10.53 3.96 -20.25
CA THR A 25 -10.44 4.94 -19.16
C THR A 25 -11.31 4.41 -18.05
N ILE A 26 -10.73 3.52 -17.23
CA ILE A 26 -11.36 3.07 -15.99
C ILE A 26 -11.58 4.33 -15.14
N PRO A 27 -12.82 4.67 -14.73
CA PRO A 27 -13.06 5.81 -13.86
C PRO A 27 -12.27 5.60 -12.58
N ILE A 28 -11.41 6.57 -12.23
CA ILE A 28 -10.62 6.50 -11.01
C ILE A 28 -11.52 6.86 -9.84
N ASP A 29 -11.90 5.86 -9.06
CA ASP A 29 -12.60 6.05 -7.80
C ASP A 29 -11.63 6.57 -6.74
N THR A 30 -11.85 7.82 -6.31
CA THR A 30 -11.02 8.48 -5.27
C THR A 30 -11.00 7.68 -3.97
N GLY A 31 -12.06 6.94 -3.65
CA GLY A 31 -12.14 6.06 -2.48
C GLY A 31 -11.17 4.88 -2.56
N ASP A 32 -11.07 4.24 -3.72
CA ASP A 32 -10.17 3.10 -3.93
C ASP A 32 -8.71 3.54 -3.92
N VAL A 33 -8.42 4.71 -4.50
CA VAL A 33 -7.08 5.33 -4.42
C VAL A 33 -6.72 5.68 -2.98
N ALA A 34 -7.64 6.30 -2.23
CA ALA A 34 -7.42 6.63 -0.82
C ALA A 34 -7.19 5.38 0.04
N TRP A 35 -7.91 4.30 -0.23
CA TRP A 35 -7.71 3.03 0.47
C TRP A 35 -6.36 2.39 0.12
N MET A 36 -5.97 2.37 -1.15
CA MET A 36 -4.68 1.84 -1.58
C MET A 36 -3.48 2.58 -0.98
N ILE A 37 -3.48 3.92 -0.97
CA ILE A 37 -2.39 4.68 -0.36
C ILE A 37 -2.35 4.49 1.17
N THR A 38 -3.51 4.31 1.81
CA THR A 38 -3.60 4.02 3.24
C THR A 38 -3.04 2.64 3.56
N ALA A 39 -3.41 1.61 2.78
CA ALA A 39 -2.86 0.26 2.91
C ALA A 39 -1.35 0.24 2.69
N THR A 40 -0.86 0.98 1.69
CA THR A 40 0.58 1.10 1.41
C THR A 40 1.31 1.81 2.55
N ALA A 41 0.72 2.86 3.13
CA ALA A 41 1.29 3.55 4.30
C ALA A 41 1.35 2.64 5.54
N LEU A 42 0.35 1.79 5.77
CA LEU A 42 0.36 0.78 6.85
C LEU A 42 1.50 -0.24 6.66
N VAL A 43 1.75 -0.67 5.42
CA VAL A 43 2.88 -1.56 5.08
C VAL A 43 4.23 -0.87 5.32
N LEU A 44 4.37 0.37 4.85
CA LEU A 44 5.59 1.16 5.02
C LEU A 44 5.93 1.43 6.49
N MET A 45 4.92 1.50 7.37
CA MET A 45 5.12 1.75 8.80
C MET A 45 5.59 0.51 9.57
N MET A 46 5.39 -0.72 9.07
CA MET A 46 5.78 -1.97 9.75
C MET A 46 7.31 -2.07 10.00
N THR A 47 8.10 -1.93 8.94
CA THR A 47 9.57 -2.04 9.00
C THR A 47 10.26 -1.01 9.91
N PRO A 48 9.87 0.28 9.91
CA PRO A 48 10.39 1.25 10.86
C PRO A 48 9.75 1.16 12.26
N ALA A 49 8.47 0.77 12.40
CA ALA A 49 7.81 0.69 13.71
C ALA A 49 8.40 -0.39 14.61
N LEU A 50 8.71 -1.58 14.07
CA LEU A 50 9.42 -2.61 14.83
C LEU A 50 10.83 -2.14 15.21
N ALA A 51 11.56 -1.47 14.30
CA ALA A 51 12.91 -0.97 14.60
C ALA A 51 12.91 0.03 15.77
N ILE A 52 11.91 0.92 15.83
CA ILE A 52 11.74 1.86 16.95
C ILE A 52 11.37 1.12 18.24
N PHE A 53 10.53 0.09 18.17
CA PHE A 53 10.17 -0.73 19.32
C PHE A 53 11.37 -1.55 19.87
N TYR A 54 12.13 -2.19 18.98
CA TYR A 54 13.36 -2.93 19.34
C TYR A 54 14.46 -2.00 19.85
N ALA A 55 14.54 -0.78 19.32
CA ALA A 55 15.45 0.24 19.83
C ALA A 55 15.00 0.76 21.22
N GLY A 56 13.70 0.79 21.53
CA GLY A 56 13.18 1.20 22.83
C GLY A 56 13.47 0.23 23.99
N LEU A 57 13.60 -1.07 23.72
CA LEU A 57 13.83 -2.13 24.72
C LEU A 57 15.32 -2.43 24.99
N VAL A 58 16.25 -1.83 24.24
CA VAL A 58 17.70 -2.05 24.38
C VAL A 58 18.40 -0.77 24.88
N HIS A 59 19.57 -0.92 25.52
CA HIS A 59 20.35 0.19 26.09
C HIS A 59 20.50 1.36 25.11
N ARG A 60 20.20 2.58 25.59
CA ARG A 60 20.18 3.88 24.86
C ARG A 60 21.37 4.12 23.92
N LYS A 61 22.53 3.51 24.21
CA LYS A 61 23.77 3.57 23.43
C LYS A 61 23.71 2.91 22.05
N HIS A 62 22.80 1.96 21.79
CA HIS A 62 22.66 1.27 20.49
C HIS A 62 21.41 1.66 19.70
N VAL A 63 20.56 2.47 20.31
CA VAL A 63 19.25 2.90 19.77
C VAL A 63 19.45 3.81 18.55
N LEU A 64 20.39 4.74 18.62
CA LEU A 64 20.70 5.66 17.50
C LEU A 64 21.20 4.90 16.27
N ASN A 65 22.03 3.87 16.47
CA ASN A 65 22.58 3.07 15.37
C ASN A 65 21.50 2.25 14.67
N GLN A 66 20.56 1.68 15.43
CA GLN A 66 19.46 0.90 14.86
C GLN A 66 18.46 1.78 14.10
N LEU A 67 18.22 3.02 14.58
CA LEU A 67 17.35 3.99 13.92
C LEU A 67 17.95 4.48 12.58
N PHE A 68 19.25 4.79 12.56
CA PHE A 68 19.95 5.19 11.34
C PHE A 68 20.01 4.05 10.31
N LEU A 69 20.27 2.82 10.77
CA LEU A 69 20.27 1.63 9.91
C LEU A 69 18.88 1.38 9.28
N ALA A 70 17.80 1.50 10.06
CA ALA A 70 16.44 1.36 9.55
C ALA A 70 16.10 2.43 8.50
N PHE A 71 16.54 3.67 8.73
CA PHE A 71 16.33 4.78 7.78
C PHE A 71 17.12 4.56 6.47
N LEU A 72 18.37 4.12 6.59
CA LEU A 72 19.23 3.83 5.44
C LEU A 72 18.69 2.64 4.64
N CYS A 73 18.25 1.58 5.32
CA CYS A 73 17.70 0.38 4.68
C CYS A 73 16.42 0.72 3.89
N MET A 74 15.52 1.52 4.47
CA MET A 74 14.32 1.98 3.77
C MET A 74 14.68 2.81 2.52
N GLY A 75 15.63 3.75 2.65
CA GLY A 75 16.12 4.54 1.53
C GLY A 75 16.76 3.71 0.41
N VAL A 76 17.62 2.75 0.76
CA VAL A 76 18.29 1.86 -0.20
C VAL A 76 17.28 0.96 -0.91
N ILE A 77 16.31 0.39 -0.19
CA ILE A 77 15.24 -0.44 -0.77
C ILE A 77 14.35 0.38 -1.70
N PHE A 78 14.03 1.62 -1.35
CA PHE A 78 13.25 2.52 -2.22
C PHE A 78 14.02 2.89 -3.50
N VAL A 79 15.31 3.19 -3.38
CA VAL A 79 16.18 3.47 -4.55
C VAL A 79 16.30 2.24 -5.45
N GLN A 80 16.57 1.06 -4.88
CA GLN A 80 16.61 -0.21 -5.61
C GLN A 80 15.26 -0.53 -6.27
N TRP A 81 14.15 -0.22 -5.62
CA TRP A 81 12.80 -0.43 -6.15
C TRP A 81 12.54 0.43 -7.39
N VAL A 82 12.91 1.70 -7.35
CA VAL A 82 12.75 2.61 -8.50
C VAL A 82 13.68 2.23 -9.65
N LEU A 83 14.90 1.78 -9.37
CA LEU A 83 15.90 1.44 -10.40
C LEU A 83 15.65 0.09 -11.08
N VAL A 84 15.31 -0.94 -10.31
CA VAL A 84 15.24 -2.33 -10.80
C VAL A 84 13.90 -2.98 -10.46
N GLY A 85 13.32 -2.68 -9.30
CA GLY A 85 12.08 -3.32 -8.83
C GLY A 85 10.87 -3.06 -9.74
N PHE A 86 10.69 -1.82 -10.20
CA PHE A 86 9.59 -1.48 -11.11
C PHE A 86 9.74 -2.19 -12.45
N SER A 87 10.94 -2.16 -13.02
CA SER A 87 11.25 -2.82 -14.30
C SER A 87 11.23 -4.35 -14.20
N PHE A 88 11.46 -4.93 -13.02
CA PHE A 88 11.40 -6.38 -12.81
C PHE A 88 9.96 -6.88 -12.54
N ALA A 89 9.16 -6.11 -11.80
CA ALA A 89 7.78 -6.47 -11.47
C ALA A 89 6.80 -6.29 -12.64
N PHE A 90 7.07 -5.31 -13.52
CA PHE A 90 6.26 -5.01 -14.70
C PHE A 90 7.02 -5.21 -16.02
N GLY A 91 8.21 -5.81 -15.97
CA GLY A 91 9.01 -6.07 -17.16
C GLY A 91 8.26 -7.00 -18.12
N ASP A 92 8.15 -6.58 -19.38
CA ASP A 92 7.51 -7.37 -20.43
C ASP A 92 8.11 -8.78 -20.45
N PRO A 93 7.28 -9.84 -20.39
CA PRO A 93 7.79 -11.19 -20.59
C PRO A 93 8.40 -11.23 -21.99
N VAL A 94 9.69 -11.57 -22.08
CA VAL A 94 10.34 -11.83 -23.36
C VAL A 94 9.59 -13.00 -24.01
N SER A 95 8.64 -12.68 -24.91
CA SER A 95 7.91 -13.66 -25.71
C SER A 95 8.84 -14.13 -26.83
N PRO A 96 9.26 -15.41 -26.84
CA PRO A 96 9.84 -16.01 -28.02
C PRO A 96 8.68 -16.68 -28.79
N GLY A 97 8.06 -15.93 -29.69
CA GLY A 97 6.95 -16.40 -30.52
C GLY A 97 6.22 -15.25 -31.19
#